data_AF-S5DS49-F1
#
_entry.id   AF-S5DS49-F1
#
_cell.length_a   1.000
_cell.length_b   1.000
_cell.length_c   1.000
_cell.angle_alpha   90.00
_cell.angle_beta   90.00
_cell.angle_gamma   90.00
#
_symmetry.space_group_name_H-M   'P 1'
#
loop_
_entity.id
_entity.type
_entity.pdbx_description
1 polymer ?
#
loop_
_entity_poly.entity_id
_entity_poly.type
_entity_poly.pdbx_seq_one_letter_code
_entity_poly.pdbx_strand_id
1 'polypeptide(L)'
;MEYNFLLLEDNKLSIKNNGKFLSLNQENLICLEAEYSLISTYEIKGKNLLSSKVLELLKNNEIVINFEKVSSALKELEDNKIIAHLNRKNFRKISFPIYVRSKYLKNYLKVSSLKFELSSFLENSKFQEIELDS
;
A
#
# COMPACT_ATOMS: atom_id res chain seq x y z
N MET A 1 -17.79 -6.99 -4.10
CA MET A 1 -17.22 -7.14 -2.74
C MET A 1 -16.83 -5.76 -2.26
N GLU A 2 -17.17 -5.42 -1.02
CA GLU A 2 -16.91 -4.09 -0.46
C GLU A 2 -15.52 -4.05 0.21
N TYR A 3 -14.85 -2.91 0.16
CA TYR A 3 -13.50 -2.71 0.72
C TYR A 3 -13.38 -1.28 1.27
N ASN A 4 -12.51 -1.10 2.27
CA ASN A 4 -12.21 0.23 2.80
C ASN A 4 -11.20 0.91 1.87
N PHE A 5 -11.58 1.99 1.19
CA PHE A 5 -10.63 2.79 0.43
C PHE A 5 -9.94 3.81 1.34
N LEU A 6 -8.62 3.82 1.32
CA LEU A 6 -7.77 4.70 2.11
C LEU A 6 -6.81 5.48 1.22
N LEU A 7 -6.81 6.79 1.40
CA LEU A 7 -5.87 7.69 0.78
C LEU A 7 -4.66 7.90 1.71
N LEU A 8 -3.46 7.69 1.19
CA LEU A 8 -2.20 7.92 1.88
C LEU A 8 -1.62 9.27 1.46
N GLU A 9 -1.52 10.19 2.40
CA GLU A 9 -0.89 11.51 2.23
C GLU A 9 -0.07 11.83 3.49
N ASP A 10 1.18 12.27 3.32
CA ASP A 10 2.09 12.65 4.42
C ASP A 10 2.15 11.62 5.58
N ASN A 11 2.29 10.34 5.24
CA ASN A 11 2.33 9.20 6.17
C ASN A 11 1.06 9.07 7.03
N LYS A 12 -0.07 9.61 6.59
CA LYS A 12 -1.38 9.47 7.23
C LYS A 12 -2.37 8.85 6.26
N LEU A 13 -3.20 7.97 6.81
CA LEU A 13 -4.29 7.37 6.06
C LEU A 13 -5.58 8.14 6.32
N SER A 14 -6.36 8.35 5.28
CA SER A 14 -7.66 9.00 5.34
C SER A 14 -8.72 8.13 4.68
N ILE A 15 -9.90 8.05 5.28
CA ILE A 15 -11.07 7.35 4.72
C ILE A 15 -12.04 8.36 4.11
N LYS A 16 -12.73 7.97 3.03
CA LYS A 16 -13.77 8.79 2.43
C LYS A 16 -15.04 8.73 3.30
N ASN A 17 -15.48 9.89 3.77
CA ASN A 17 -16.72 10.07 4.52
C ASN A 17 -17.50 11.27 3.93
N ASN A 18 -18.74 11.05 3.51
CA ASN A 18 -19.62 12.08 2.92
C ASN A 18 -18.95 12.95 1.84
N GLY A 19 -18.16 12.31 0.96
CA GLY A 19 -17.49 12.98 -0.16
C GLY A 19 -16.17 13.69 0.19
N LYS A 20 -15.76 13.72 1.46
CA LYS A 20 -14.47 14.28 1.90
C LYS A 20 -13.58 13.19 2.49
N PHE A 21 -12.26 13.39 2.44
CA PHE A 21 -11.31 12.52 3.14
C PHE A 21 -11.15 12.99 4.58
N LEU A 22 -11.34 12.07 5.52
CA LEU A 22 -11.14 12.27 6.94
C LEU A 22 -9.94 11.43 7.38
N SER A 23 -8.94 12.07 7.99
CA SER A 23 -7.78 11.35 8.52
C SER A 23 -8.19 10.35 9.60
N LEU A 24 -7.59 9.16 9.55
CA LEU A 24 -7.83 8.12 10.54
C LEU A 24 -7.28 8.53 11.90
N ASN A 25 -8.08 8.28 12.93
CA ASN A 25 -7.76 8.49 14.33
C ASN A 25 -8.23 7.28 15.15
N GLN A 26 -7.96 7.28 16.46
CA GLN A 26 -8.32 6.14 17.32
C GLN A 26 -9.84 5.87 17.35
N GLU A 27 -10.65 6.93 17.27
CA GLU A 27 -12.11 6.84 17.34
C GLU A 27 -12.72 6.28 16.05
N ASN A 28 -12.21 6.69 14.89
CA ASN A 28 -12.77 6.33 13.58
C ASN A 28 -12.12 5.10 12.93
N LEU A 29 -11.09 4.49 13.54
CA LEU A 29 -10.52 3.22 13.10
C LEU A 29 -11.57 2.09 13.03
N ILE A 30 -12.64 2.19 13.84
CA ILE A 30 -13.77 1.26 13.81
C ILE A 30 -14.48 1.26 12.46
N CYS A 31 -14.47 2.39 11.73
CA CYS A 31 -15.12 2.55 10.43
C CYS A 31 -14.48 1.72 9.31
N LEU A 32 -13.32 1.08 9.54
CA LEU A 32 -12.75 0.11 8.60
C LEU A 32 -13.47 -1.24 8.73
N GLU A 33 -14.74 -1.29 8.35
CA GLU A 33 -15.64 -2.44 8.59
C GLU A 33 -15.40 -3.58 7.59
N ALA A 34 -15.01 -3.25 6.35
CA ALA A 34 -14.76 -4.27 5.35
C ALA A 34 -13.55 -5.15 5.70
N GLU A 35 -13.59 -6.42 5.30
CA GLU A 35 -12.51 -7.40 5.58
C GLU A 35 -11.15 -6.95 5.00
N TYR A 36 -11.19 -6.28 3.85
CA TYR A 36 -10.02 -5.80 3.13
C TYR A 36 -10.02 -4.27 3.05
N SER A 37 -8.83 -3.70 3.09
CA SER A 37 -8.58 -2.30 2.84
C SER A 37 -7.66 -2.15 1.64
N LEU A 38 -7.85 -1.04 0.94
CA LEU A 38 -7.09 -0.67 -0.23
C LEU A 38 -6.45 0.68 0.06
N ILE A 39 -5.12 0.72 0.07
CA ILE A 39 -4.36 1.95 0.31
C ILE A 39 -3.85 2.45 -1.04
N SER A 40 -4.03 3.73 -1.31
CA SER A 40 -3.57 4.39 -2.53
C SER A 40 -3.07 5.80 -2.22
N THR A 41 -2.15 6.34 -3.03
CA THR A 41 -1.71 7.74 -2.94
C THR A 41 -2.55 8.68 -3.82
N TYR A 42 -3.56 8.13 -4.51
CA TYR A 42 -4.49 8.88 -5.35
C TYR A 42 -5.89 8.27 -5.27
N GLU A 43 -6.92 9.10 -5.43
CA GLU A 43 -8.30 8.62 -5.51
C GLU A 43 -8.50 7.76 -6.77
N ILE A 44 -9.01 6.54 -6.58
CA ILE A 44 -9.26 5.63 -7.70
C ILE A 44 -10.71 5.72 -8.12
N LYS A 45 -10.94 6.10 -9.38
CA LYS A 45 -12.26 6.18 -10.01
C LYS A 45 -12.49 4.93 -10.85
N GLY A 46 -13.25 3.96 -10.33
CA GLY A 46 -13.55 2.70 -11.02
C GLY A 46 -14.18 1.65 -10.10
N LYS A 47 -14.80 0.60 -10.67
CA LYS A 47 -15.39 -0.51 -9.90
C LYS A 47 -14.43 -1.71 -9.85
N ASN A 48 -14.35 -2.36 -8.68
CA ASN A 48 -13.64 -3.61 -8.37
C ASN A 48 -12.13 -3.65 -8.67
N LEU A 49 -11.33 -3.06 -7.79
CA LEU A 49 -9.86 -3.21 -7.80
C LEU A 49 -9.39 -4.55 -7.19
N LEU A 50 -10.23 -5.22 -6.42
CA LEU A 50 -9.94 -6.54 -5.86
C LEU A 50 -10.29 -7.61 -6.89
N SER A 51 -9.30 -8.05 -7.67
CA SER A 51 -9.44 -9.22 -8.53
C SER A 51 -9.56 -10.50 -7.68
N SER A 52 -10.14 -11.56 -8.24
CA SER A 52 -10.21 -12.88 -7.59
C SER A 52 -8.83 -13.39 -7.18
N LYS A 53 -7.82 -13.15 -8.02
CA LYS A 53 -6.41 -13.46 -7.75
C LYS A 53 -5.90 -12.75 -6.50
N VAL A 54 -6.15 -11.45 -6.35
CA VAL A 54 -5.73 -10.68 -5.16
C VAL A 54 -6.42 -11.22 -3.91
N LEU A 55 -7.70 -11.52 -3.99
CA LEU A 55 -8.46 -12.08 -2.86
C LEU A 55 -7.94 -13.45 -2.42
N GLU A 56 -7.59 -14.33 -3.35
CA GLU A 56 -7.01 -15.63 -3.04
C GLU A 56 -5.68 -15.51 -2.31
N LEU A 57 -4.82 -14.59 -2.75
CA LEU A 57 -3.53 -14.33 -2.11
C LEU A 57 -3.69 -13.75 -0.70
N LEU A 58 -4.67 -12.86 -0.49
CA LEU A 58 -4.97 -12.29 0.83
C LEU A 58 -5.55 -13.30 1.83
N LYS A 59 -6.00 -14.48 1.39
CA LYS A 59 -6.38 -15.55 2.34
C LYS A 59 -5.16 -16.08 3.11
N ASN A 60 -3.99 -16.08 2.46
CA ASN A 60 -2.76 -16.69 2.98
C ASN A 60 -1.67 -15.66 3.37
N ASN A 61 -1.92 -14.38 3.12
CA ASN A 61 -1.00 -13.26 3.34
C ASN A 61 -1.75 -12.08 3.96
N GLU A 62 -1.04 -11.24 4.70
CA GLU A 62 -1.63 -10.05 5.30
C GLU A 62 -1.75 -8.92 4.28
N ILE A 63 -0.80 -8.86 3.34
CA ILE A 63 -0.65 -7.80 2.36
C ILE A 63 -0.39 -8.42 0.98
N VAL A 64 -0.96 -7.80 -0.05
CA VAL A 64 -0.60 -8.04 -1.44
C VAL A 64 -0.22 -6.71 -2.06
N ILE A 65 0.95 -6.65 -2.69
CA ILE A 65 1.50 -5.46 -3.31
C ILE A 65 1.79 -5.70 -4.78
N ASN A 66 1.52 -4.70 -5.60
CA ASN A 66 1.94 -4.68 -7.00
C ASN A 66 3.31 -4.02 -7.12
N PHE A 67 4.07 -4.43 -8.14
CA PHE A 67 5.33 -3.78 -8.48
C PHE A 67 5.37 -3.37 -9.94
N GLU A 68 5.97 -2.21 -10.18
CA GLU A 68 6.34 -1.75 -11.51
C GLU A 68 7.84 -1.94 -11.73
N LYS A 69 8.19 -2.29 -12.97
CA LYS A 69 9.58 -2.28 -13.42
C LYS A 69 10.08 -0.84 -13.40
N VAL A 70 11.26 -0.63 -12.84
CA VAL A 70 11.92 0.67 -12.89
C VAL A 70 12.35 0.93 -14.34
N SER A 71 11.69 1.88 -15.00
CA SER A 71 11.96 2.27 -16.39
C SER A 71 13.11 3.26 -16.52
N SER A 72 13.40 4.01 -15.46
CA SER A 72 14.49 4.99 -15.41
C SER A 72 15.85 4.32 -15.15
N ALA A 73 16.92 4.92 -15.69
CA ALA A 73 18.27 4.51 -15.36
C ALA A 73 18.56 4.80 -13.88
N LEU A 74 18.91 3.77 -13.11
CA LEU A 74 19.31 3.90 -11.71
C LEU A 74 20.82 4.13 -11.63
N LYS A 75 21.21 5.14 -10.85
CA LYS A 75 22.60 5.56 -10.66
C LYS A 75 22.87 5.68 -9.17
N GLU A 76 24.01 5.19 -8.74
CA GLU A 76 24.53 5.41 -7.39
C GLU A 76 25.48 6.61 -7.42
N LEU A 77 25.38 7.46 -6.40
CA LEU A 77 26.10 8.74 -6.33
C LEU A 77 26.94 8.80 -5.04
N GLU A 78 28.18 9.26 -5.16
CA GLU A 78 29.08 9.59 -4.05
C GLU A 78 29.87 10.85 -4.43
N ASP A 79 29.99 11.82 -3.52
CA ASP A 79 30.64 13.13 -3.77
C ASP A 79 30.21 13.81 -5.07
N ASN A 80 28.90 13.79 -5.36
CA ASN A 80 28.28 14.32 -6.59
C ASN A 80 28.77 13.67 -7.90
N LYS A 81 29.38 12.48 -7.83
CA LYS A 81 29.81 11.68 -8.99
C LYS A 81 28.99 10.40 -9.09
N ILE A 82 28.76 9.94 -10.33
CA ILE A 82 28.16 8.64 -10.59
C ILE A 82 29.23 7.57 -10.39
N ILE A 83 29.01 6.68 -9.42
CA ILE A 83 29.95 5.58 -9.11
C ILE A 83 29.50 4.24 -9.68
N ALA A 84 28.18 4.06 -9.90
CA ALA A 84 27.65 2.84 -10.49
C ALA A 84 26.38 3.08 -11.31
N HIS A 85 26.22 2.27 -12.36
CA HIS A 85 24.96 2.09 -13.08
C HIS A 85 24.29 0.82 -12.55
N LEU A 86 23.22 0.98 -11.79
CA LEU A 86 22.57 -0.14 -11.13
C LEU A 86 21.71 -0.94 -12.11
N ASN A 87 21.76 -2.27 -12.01
CA ASN A 87 20.95 -3.13 -12.86
C ASN A 87 19.48 -3.05 -12.46
N ARG A 88 18.67 -2.40 -13.30
CA ARG A 88 17.22 -2.23 -13.15
C ARG A 88 16.45 -3.51 -12.81
N LYS A 89 16.92 -4.70 -13.25
CA LYS A 89 16.23 -5.97 -12.99
C LYS A 89 16.19 -6.31 -11.49
N ASN A 90 17.11 -5.75 -10.72
CA ASN A 90 17.23 -5.98 -9.29
C ASN A 90 16.40 -4.99 -8.45
N PHE A 91 15.79 -3.99 -9.08
CA PHE A 91 15.02 -2.96 -8.39
C PHE A 91 13.58 -2.98 -8.88
N ARG A 92 12.64 -3.07 -7.95
CA ARG A 92 11.20 -3.01 -8.21
C ARG A 92 10.64 -1.86 -7.40
N LYS A 93 9.76 -1.08 -8.02
CA LYS A 93 9.04 0.00 -7.34
C LYS A 93 7.69 -0.54 -6.92
N ILE A 94 7.36 -0.48 -5.62
CA ILE A 94 6.02 -0.80 -5.15
C ILE A 94 5.06 0.20 -5.81
N SER A 95 4.04 -0.32 -6.46
CA SER A 95 2.97 0.48 -7.06
C SER A 95 1.71 0.42 -6.22
N PHE A 96 0.95 1.50 -6.27
CA PHE A 96 -0.36 1.58 -5.66
C PHE A 96 -1.43 1.08 -6.65
N PRO A 97 -2.52 0.48 -6.16
CA PRO A 97 -2.85 0.36 -4.74
C PRO A 97 -2.24 -0.86 -4.04
N ILE A 98 -2.09 -0.74 -2.72
CA ILE A 98 -1.72 -1.82 -1.80
C ILE A 98 -2.98 -2.44 -1.24
N TYR A 99 -3.06 -3.76 -1.27
CA TYR A 99 -4.20 -4.51 -0.74
C TYR A 99 -3.82 -5.15 0.58
N VAL A 100 -4.68 -5.02 1.59
CA VAL A 100 -4.37 -5.49 2.94
C VAL A 100 -5.61 -6.02 3.66
N ARG A 101 -5.41 -7.01 4.53
CA ARG A 101 -6.45 -7.42 5.49
C ARG A 101 -6.65 -6.31 6.52
N SER A 102 -7.86 -5.78 6.63
CA SER A 102 -8.18 -4.64 7.50
C SER A 102 -7.81 -4.88 8.96
N LYS A 103 -7.89 -6.14 9.43
CA LYS A 103 -7.47 -6.52 10.79
C LYS A 103 -5.98 -6.24 11.03
N TYR A 104 -5.12 -6.60 10.08
CA TYR A 104 -3.68 -6.35 10.18
C TYR A 104 -3.40 -4.84 10.17
N LEU A 105 -4.00 -4.11 9.22
CA LEU A 105 -3.86 -2.66 9.12
C LEU A 105 -4.29 -1.94 10.42
N LYS A 106 -5.45 -2.30 11.00
CA LYS A 106 -5.93 -1.73 12.26
C LYS A 106 -4.91 -1.94 13.39
N ASN A 107 -4.32 -3.13 13.49
CA ASN A 107 -3.34 -3.44 14.52
C ASN A 107 -2.06 -2.64 14.34
N TYR A 108 -1.55 -2.59 13.11
CA TYR A 108 -0.38 -1.77 12.78
C TYR A 108 -0.60 -0.30 13.15
N LEU A 109 -1.72 0.30 12.73
CA LEU A 109 -2.02 1.71 13.00
C LEU A 109 -2.16 2.02 14.51
N LYS A 110 -2.63 1.06 15.31
CA LYS A 110 -2.67 1.21 16.77
C LYS A 110 -1.26 1.26 17.36
N VAL A 111 -0.37 0.39 16.90
CA VAL A 111 1.03 0.31 17.39
C VAL A 111 1.86 1.50 16.89
N SER A 112 1.64 1.94 15.66
CA SER A 112 2.40 3.02 15.02
C SER A 112 1.89 4.43 15.35
N SER A 113 0.98 4.57 16.33
CA SER A 113 0.35 5.85 16.67
C SER A 113 -0.27 6.55 15.45
N LEU A 114 -0.97 5.77 14.61
CA LEU A 114 -1.67 6.16 13.38
C LEU A 114 -0.75 6.65 12.25
N LYS A 115 0.57 6.56 12.40
CA LYS A 115 1.52 6.84 11.31
C LYS A 115 1.61 5.64 10.39
N PHE A 116 1.57 5.88 9.09
CA PHE A 116 1.75 4.86 8.08
C PHE A 116 3.09 5.05 7.37
N GLU A 117 4.03 4.14 7.66
CA GLU A 117 5.30 4.06 6.98
C GLU A 117 5.38 2.72 6.24
N LEU A 118 5.50 2.77 4.91
CA LEU A 118 5.40 1.57 4.06
C LEU A 118 6.50 0.53 4.37
N SER A 119 7.74 0.96 4.61
CA SER A 119 8.86 0.09 4.97
C SER A 119 8.55 -0.70 6.24
N SER A 120 8.27 -0.01 7.34
CA SER A 120 7.92 -0.68 8.61
C SER A 120 6.63 -1.50 8.49
N PHE A 121 5.68 -1.08 7.66
CA PHE A 121 4.43 -1.83 7.47
C PHE A 121 4.65 -3.19 6.83
N LEU A 122 5.56 -3.27 5.85
CA LEU A 122 5.90 -4.50 5.13
C LEU A 122 6.84 -5.40 5.93
N GLU A 123 7.85 -4.83 6.60
CA GLU A 123 8.82 -5.58 7.43
C GLU A 123 8.14 -6.42 8.53
N ASN A 124 7.03 -5.93 9.07
CA ASN A 124 6.28 -6.60 10.13
C ASN A 124 5.18 -7.54 9.61
N SER A 125 5.13 -7.81 8.31
CA SER A 125 4.05 -8.55 7.68
C SER A 125 4.52 -9.73 6.84
N LYS A 126 3.63 -10.70 6.66
CA LYS A 126 3.74 -11.63 5.52
C LYS A 126 3.05 -11.02 4.30
N PHE A 127 3.84 -10.40 3.42
CA PHE A 127 3.34 -9.84 2.16
C PHE A 127 3.63 -10.75 0.96
N GLN A 128 2.79 -10.65 -0.07
CA GLN A 128 2.98 -11.31 -1.35
C GLN A 128 3.09 -10.29 -2.48
N GLU A 129 4.09 -10.48 -3.33
CA GLU A 129 4.27 -9.68 -4.55
C GLU A 129 3.43 -10.25 -5.70
N ILE A 130 2.84 -9.35 -6.50
CA ILE A 130 2.26 -9.69 -7.80
C ILE A 130 2.75 -8.71 -8.86
N GLU A 131 2.86 -9.19 -10.10
CA GLU A 131 2.96 -8.36 -11.29
C GLU A 131 1.55 -8.35 -11.90
N LEU A 132 0.85 -7.23 -11.78
CA LEU A 132 -0.38 -6.98 -12.53
C LEU A 132 0.03 -6.31 -13.84
N ASP A 133 -0.21 -7.00 -14.96
CA ASP A 133 -0.03 -6.40 -16.29
C ASP A 133 -0.85 -5.10 -16.35
N SER A 134 -0.15 -4.02 -16.68
CA SER A 134 -0.68 -2.64 -16.70
C SER A 134 -1.58 -2.39 -17.91
#